data_AF-A0A349U2L7-F1
#
_entry.id   AF-A0A349U2L7-F1
#
_cell.length_a   1.000
_cell.length_b   1.000
_cell.length_c   1.000
_cell.angle_alpha   90.00
_cell.angle_beta   90.00
_cell.angle_gamma   90.00
#
_symmetry.space_group_name_H-M   'P 1'
#
loop_
_entity.id
_entity.type
_entity.pdbx_description
1 polymer ?
#
loop_
_entity_poly.entity_id
_entity_poly.type
_entity_poly.pdbx_seq_one_letter_code
_entity_poly.pdbx_strand_id
1 'polypeptide(L)'
;TTCAQAWSTLPATFPLVLFAFAGFEASCSLGNQIPNAARNAPRIILFSFFFTLSLVTILQFIFVGALGCELAWVTDFREPFARVIEQTLGRYPEIGAAVLSATIAGIASSALGSSYSILSSNIWNLHTLADKNLIPGARFFKKINEFNAPIWTIVAAVCIEIAYLIGTEANIYILQRISASANILAYSVGTLAFVRISRNLPSAEKITAFLASLTCIALVYSIFAEGISFSFLPYLIYALLLLAGIALHGLKRYPLFSR
;
A
#
# COMPACT_ATOMS: atom_id res chain seq x y z
N THR A 1 5.63 29.87 10.77
CA THR A 1 4.41 29.44 10.07
C THR A 1 3.72 28.42 10.94
N THR A 2 2.53 28.75 11.43
CA THR A 2 1.92 28.19 12.64
C THR A 2 1.32 26.80 12.39
N CYS A 3 1.24 25.97 13.44
CA CYS A 3 0.50 24.69 13.44
C CYS A 3 -0.93 24.79 12.85
N ALA A 4 -1.51 26.00 12.78
CA ALA A 4 -2.79 26.27 12.12
C ALA A 4 -2.78 25.93 10.61
N GLN A 5 -1.66 26.10 9.91
CA GLN A 5 -1.52 25.83 8.48
C GLN A 5 -1.49 24.31 8.15
N ALA A 6 -1.27 23.47 9.17
CA ALA A 6 -1.29 22.00 9.02
C ALA A 6 -2.71 21.45 8.81
N TRP A 7 -3.74 22.16 9.25
CA TRP A 7 -5.13 21.71 9.11
C TRP A 7 -5.65 21.83 7.68
N SER A 8 -5.20 22.84 6.92
CA SER A 8 -5.62 23.03 5.54
C SER A 8 -5.06 21.99 4.56
N THR A 9 -3.94 21.34 4.91
CA THR A 9 -3.30 20.31 4.08
C THR A 9 -3.64 18.88 4.51
N LEU A 10 -4.41 18.73 5.60
CA LEU A 10 -4.74 17.43 6.18
C LEU A 10 -5.44 16.46 5.19
N PRO A 11 -6.38 16.90 4.33
CA PRO A 11 -6.95 16.00 3.33
C PRO A 11 -5.94 15.44 2.33
N ALA A 12 -4.87 16.19 2.04
CA ALA A 12 -3.84 15.82 1.08
C ALA A 12 -2.75 14.90 1.69
N THR A 13 -2.73 14.72 3.02
CA THR A 13 -1.80 13.76 3.67
C THR A 13 -2.41 12.37 3.83
N PHE A 14 -3.73 12.22 3.71
CA PHE A 14 -4.41 10.93 3.87
C PHE A 14 -3.90 9.81 2.95
N PRO A 15 -3.57 10.03 1.66
CA PRO A 15 -3.03 8.97 0.81
C PRO A 15 -1.70 8.40 1.35
N LEU A 16 -0.82 9.26 1.87
CA LEU A 16 0.45 8.84 2.47
C LEU A 16 0.25 8.09 3.78
N VAL A 17 -0.70 8.53 4.62
CA VAL A 17 -1.06 7.80 5.84
C VAL A 17 -1.64 6.44 5.49
N LEU A 18 -2.53 6.37 4.50
CA LEU A 18 -3.10 5.10 4.03
C LEU A 18 -2.03 4.16 3.49
N PHE A 19 -1.04 4.67 2.74
CA PHE A 19 0.09 3.85 2.27
C PHE A 19 0.79 3.13 3.43
N ALA A 20 0.96 3.78 4.59
CA ALA A 20 1.56 3.18 5.77
C ALA A 20 0.74 2.03 6.39
N PHE A 21 -0.57 1.98 6.14
CA PHE A 21 -1.49 0.95 6.64
C PHE A 21 -1.97 -0.03 5.57
N ALA A 22 -1.60 0.17 4.31
CA ALA A 22 -1.96 -0.72 3.22
C ALA A 22 -1.20 -2.05 3.30
N GLY A 23 -1.70 -3.09 2.63
CA GLY A 23 -1.09 -4.43 2.61
C GLY A 23 -1.88 -5.49 3.36
N PHE A 24 -2.99 -5.15 4.01
CA PHE A 24 -3.86 -6.16 4.66
C PHE A 24 -4.45 -7.14 3.64
N GLU A 25 -4.60 -6.75 2.38
CA GLU A 25 -5.04 -7.63 1.29
C GLU A 25 -4.08 -8.80 1.01
N ALA A 26 -2.79 -8.68 1.36
CA ALA A 26 -1.85 -9.80 1.27
C ALA A 26 -2.22 -10.92 2.27
N SER A 27 -2.92 -10.60 3.36
CA SER A 27 -3.45 -11.63 4.27
C SER A 27 -4.61 -12.39 3.63
N CYS A 28 -5.38 -11.74 2.75
CA CYS A 28 -6.49 -12.38 2.05
C CYS A 28 -6.02 -13.39 0.99
N SER A 29 -4.89 -13.16 0.34
CA SER A 29 -4.32 -14.09 -0.65
C SER A 29 -3.85 -15.41 0.00
N LEU A 30 -3.49 -15.36 1.29
CA LEU A 30 -3.11 -16.53 2.09
C LEU A 30 -4.31 -17.23 2.75
N GLY A 31 -5.55 -16.84 2.46
CA GLY A 31 -6.75 -17.37 3.10
C GLY A 31 -6.86 -18.90 3.06
N ASN A 32 -6.40 -19.53 1.98
CA ASN A 32 -6.44 -21.00 1.83
C ASN A 32 -5.51 -21.74 2.80
N GLN A 33 -4.54 -21.05 3.41
CA GLN A 33 -3.63 -21.61 4.42
C GLN A 33 -4.13 -21.38 5.84
N ILE A 34 -5.16 -20.55 6.03
CA ILE A 34 -5.72 -20.21 7.34
C ILE A 34 -6.77 -21.27 7.72
N PRO A 35 -6.59 -22.04 8.82
CA PRO A 35 -7.60 -22.95 9.31
C PRO A 35 -8.90 -22.18 9.60
N ASN A 36 -10.04 -22.65 9.08
CA ASN A 36 -11.34 -21.97 9.20
C ASN A 36 -11.29 -20.50 8.74
N ALA A 37 -10.71 -20.25 7.57
CA ALA A 37 -10.47 -18.92 6.99
C ALA A 37 -11.67 -17.97 7.09
N ALA A 38 -12.90 -18.45 6.82
CA ALA A 38 -14.12 -17.65 6.86
C ALA A 38 -14.35 -16.95 8.22
N ARG A 39 -13.95 -17.57 9.33
CA ARG A 39 -14.09 -17.00 10.68
C ARG A 39 -12.79 -16.36 11.19
N ASN A 40 -11.65 -16.97 10.87
CA ASN A 40 -10.37 -16.58 11.45
C ASN A 40 -9.69 -15.45 10.68
N ALA A 41 -9.79 -15.40 9.34
CA ALA A 41 -9.14 -14.38 8.54
C ALA A 41 -9.62 -12.96 8.91
N PRO A 42 -10.94 -12.66 9.02
CA PRO A 42 -11.39 -11.32 9.40
C PRO A 42 -10.90 -10.90 10.80
N ARG A 43 -10.85 -11.83 11.75
CA ARG A 43 -10.38 -11.57 13.12
C ARG A 43 -8.91 -11.24 13.17
N ILE A 44 -8.09 -12.01 12.45
CA ILE A 44 -6.64 -11.80 12.35
C ILE A 44 -6.36 -10.45 11.69
N ILE A 45 -7.05 -10.14 10.59
CA ILE A 45 -6.89 -8.85 9.90
C ILE A 45 -7.22 -7.67 10.83
N LEU A 46 -8.37 -7.73 11.52
CA LEU A 46 -8.76 -6.66 12.45
C LEU A 46 -7.79 -6.53 13.62
N PHE A 47 -7.37 -7.64 14.22
CA PHE A 47 -6.40 -7.63 15.32
C PHE A 47 -5.06 -7.01 14.88
N SER A 48 -4.51 -7.47 13.75
CA SER A 48 -3.28 -6.93 13.19
C SER A 48 -3.40 -5.45 12.86
N PHE A 49 -4.53 -5.02 12.29
CA PHE A 49 -4.79 -3.62 11.97
C PHE A 49 -4.79 -2.74 13.23
N PHE A 50 -5.55 -3.12 14.26
CA PHE A 50 -5.61 -2.34 15.51
C PHE A 50 -4.30 -2.36 16.28
N PHE A 51 -3.57 -3.48 16.23
CA PHE A 51 -2.24 -3.57 16.83
C PHE A 51 -1.25 -2.60 16.15
N THR A 52 -1.16 -2.62 14.82
CA THR A 52 -0.31 -1.70 14.06
C THR A 52 -0.72 -0.24 14.26
N LEU A 53 -2.02 0.06 14.24
CA LEU A 53 -2.54 1.40 14.49
C LEU A 53 -2.13 1.91 15.88
N SER A 54 -2.20 1.06 16.90
CA SER A 54 -1.79 1.40 18.26
C SER A 54 -0.29 1.71 18.33
N LEU A 55 0.56 0.90 17.70
CA LEU A 55 2.00 1.13 17.66
C LEU A 55 2.37 2.44 16.95
N VAL A 56 1.78 2.69 15.77
CA VAL A 56 2.02 3.94 15.01
C VAL A 56 1.52 5.14 15.79
N THR A 57 0.38 5.03 16.47
CA THR A 57 -0.15 6.10 17.31
C THR A 57 0.79 6.42 18.47
N ILE A 58 1.28 5.40 19.18
CA ILE A 58 2.25 5.57 20.27
C ILE A 58 3.53 6.23 19.75
N LEU A 59 4.06 5.77 18.62
CA LEU A 59 5.24 6.37 18.00
C LEU A 59 5.02 7.85 17.65
N GLN A 60 3.85 8.18 17.07
CA GLN A 60 3.51 9.56 16.74
C GLN A 60 3.38 10.43 18.00
N PHE A 61 2.81 9.91 19.08
CA PHE A 61 2.75 10.60 20.37
C PHE A 61 4.15 10.86 20.95
N ILE A 62 5.07 9.91 20.82
CA ILE A 62 6.47 10.09 21.25
C ILE A 62 7.13 11.22 20.45
N PHE A 63 7.00 11.22 19.12
CA PHE A 63 7.60 12.27 18.30
C PHE A 63 7.01 13.66 18.56
N VAL A 64 5.69 13.77 18.62
CA VAL A 64 5.03 15.04 18.91
C VAL A 64 5.34 15.50 20.35
N GLY A 65 5.39 14.57 21.30
CA GLY A 65 5.70 14.88 22.70
C GLY A 65 7.15 15.31 22.93
N ALA A 66 8.11 14.73 22.20
CA ALA A 66 9.53 15.06 22.35
C ALA A 66 9.94 16.28 21.52
N LEU A 67 9.49 16.38 20.26
CA LEU A 67 9.96 17.39 19.30
C LEU A 67 8.97 18.55 19.12
N GLY A 68 7.69 18.37 19.43
CA GLY A 68 6.65 19.39 19.27
C GLY A 68 6.65 19.99 17.86
N CYS A 69 6.80 21.32 17.78
CA CYS A 69 6.83 22.05 16.52
C CYS A 69 8.10 21.83 15.69
N GLU A 70 9.19 21.30 16.27
CA GLU A 70 10.42 21.03 15.53
C GLU A 70 10.21 19.97 14.45
N LEU A 71 9.23 19.08 14.64
CA LEU A 71 8.87 18.05 13.67
C LEU A 71 8.46 18.64 12.31
N ALA A 72 7.95 19.88 12.26
CA ALA A 72 7.56 20.54 11.02
C ALA A 72 8.76 20.93 10.14
N TRP A 73 9.97 20.96 10.70
CA TRP A 73 11.20 21.35 9.99
C TRP A 73 12.05 20.16 9.58
N VAL A 74 11.63 18.95 9.95
CA VAL A 74 12.31 17.72 9.61
C VAL A 74 12.01 17.35 8.16
N THR A 75 13.06 17.08 7.39
CA THR A 75 12.93 16.76 5.95
C THR A 75 13.26 15.31 5.63
N ASP A 76 14.08 14.66 6.45
CA ASP A 76 14.46 13.25 6.30
C ASP A 76 13.74 12.36 7.32
N PHE A 77 13.40 11.13 6.95
CA PHE A 77 12.69 10.19 7.85
C PHE A 77 13.53 9.73 9.06
N ARG A 78 14.86 9.88 9.02
CA ARG A 78 15.81 9.47 10.07
C ARG A 78 15.99 10.55 11.13
N GLU A 79 15.83 11.82 10.75
CA GLU A 79 16.02 12.98 11.62
C GLU A 79 15.17 12.94 12.89
N PRO A 80 13.87 12.57 12.89
CA PRO A 80 13.08 12.53 14.11
C PRO A 80 13.66 11.54 15.13
N PHE A 81 14.14 10.38 14.67
CA PHE A 81 14.77 9.38 15.53
C PHE A 81 16.08 9.90 16.11
N ALA A 82 16.94 10.51 15.28
CA ALA A 82 18.21 11.07 15.74
C ALA A 82 18.00 12.15 16.81
N ARG A 83 17.03 13.05 16.60
CA ARG A 83 16.73 14.14 17.55
C ARG A 83 16.17 13.64 18.87
N VAL A 84 15.25 12.67 18.84
CA VAL A 84 14.72 12.06 20.07
C VAL A 84 15.82 11.33 20.84
N ILE A 85 16.71 10.62 20.15
CA ILE A 85 17.84 9.92 20.77
C ILE A 85 18.83 10.94 21.35
N GLU A 86 19.11 12.03 20.67
CA GLU A 86 19.99 13.10 21.18
C GLU A 86 19.41 13.74 22.45
N GLN A 87 18.11 14.03 22.49
CA GLN A 87 17.45 14.61 23.66
C GLN A 87 17.43 13.65 24.87
N THR A 88 17.35 12.34 24.63
CA THR A 88 17.23 11.33 25.70
C THR A 88 18.56 10.74 26.14
N LEU A 89 19.48 10.50 25.20
CA LEU A 89 20.76 9.81 25.38
C LEU A 89 21.97 10.68 25.04
N GLY A 90 21.82 11.99 24.83
CA GLY A 90 22.93 12.89 24.47
C GLY A 90 24.08 12.93 25.49
N ARG A 91 23.83 12.50 26.74
CA ARG A 91 24.88 12.32 27.77
C ARG A 91 25.79 11.11 27.52
N TYR A 92 25.35 10.17 26.69
CA TYR A 92 26.05 8.92 26.36
C TYR A 92 26.12 8.76 24.83
N PRO A 93 27.03 9.49 24.14
CA PRO A 93 27.04 9.57 22.68
C PRO A 93 27.25 8.21 22.00
N GLU A 94 28.05 7.32 22.59
CA GLU A 94 28.28 5.97 22.05
C GLU A 94 27.02 5.10 22.08
N ILE A 95 26.26 5.17 23.18
CA ILE A 95 25.00 4.43 23.33
C ILE A 95 23.96 5.02 22.37
N GLY A 96 23.85 6.35 22.28
CA GLY A 96 22.96 7.02 21.35
C GLY A 96 23.22 6.61 19.89
N ALA A 97 24.49 6.59 19.47
CA ALA A 97 24.88 6.14 18.14
C ALA A 97 24.48 4.67 17.88
N ALA A 98 24.76 3.76 18.83
CA ALA A 98 24.40 2.36 18.70
C ALA A 98 22.88 2.15 18.59
N VAL A 99 22.09 2.86 19.40
CA VAL A 99 20.62 2.82 19.37
C VAL A 99 20.08 3.36 18.04
N LEU A 100 20.64 4.46 17.53
CA LEU A 100 20.24 5.02 16.24
C LEU A 100 20.55 4.04 15.10
N SER A 101 21.74 3.46 15.08
CA SER A 101 22.12 2.45 14.08
C SER A 101 21.21 1.22 14.12
N ALA A 102 20.91 0.70 15.31
CA ALA A 102 19.99 -0.42 15.49
C ALA A 102 18.58 -0.08 15.01
N THR A 103 18.11 1.14 15.30
CA THR A 103 16.80 1.63 14.85
C THR A 103 16.71 1.70 13.32
N ILE A 104 17.71 2.29 12.67
CA ILE A 104 17.76 2.40 11.21
C ILE A 104 17.87 1.00 10.56
N ALA A 105 18.68 0.11 11.13
CA ALA A 105 18.78 -1.27 10.66
C ALA A 105 17.44 -2.03 10.81
N GLY A 106 16.71 -1.80 11.90
CA GLY A 106 15.37 -2.32 12.11
C GLY A 106 14.37 -1.83 11.07
N ILE A 107 14.37 -0.52 10.77
CA ILE A 107 13.54 0.08 9.72
C ILE A 107 13.86 -0.54 8.36
N ALA A 108 15.14 -0.65 7.99
CA ALA A 108 15.56 -1.25 6.73
C ALA A 108 15.13 -2.72 6.63
N SER A 109 15.33 -3.50 7.69
CA SER A 109 14.93 -4.91 7.74
C SER A 109 13.42 -5.08 7.64
N SER A 110 12.65 -4.22 8.31
CA SER A 110 11.18 -4.20 8.22
C SER A 110 10.72 -3.85 6.81
N ALA A 111 11.32 -2.85 6.17
CA ALA A 111 10.98 -2.45 4.80
C ALA A 111 11.26 -3.60 3.82
N LEU A 112 12.41 -4.26 3.92
CA LEU A 112 12.76 -5.43 3.10
C LEU A 112 11.76 -6.58 3.28
N GLY A 113 11.38 -6.90 4.52
CA GLY A 113 10.40 -7.95 4.81
C GLY A 113 9.02 -7.63 4.22
N SER A 114 8.54 -6.41 4.39
CA SER A 114 7.26 -5.95 3.82
C SER A 114 7.27 -5.97 2.29
N SER A 115 8.34 -5.47 1.65
CA SER A 115 8.50 -5.52 0.19
C SER A 115 8.51 -6.95 -0.34
N TYR A 116 9.23 -7.87 0.31
CA TYR A 116 9.25 -9.28 -0.06
C TYR A 116 7.86 -9.91 0.02
N SER A 117 7.11 -9.64 1.10
CA SER A 117 5.76 -10.16 1.29
C SER A 117 4.80 -9.69 0.19
N ILE A 118 4.83 -8.40 -0.16
CA ILE A 118 3.97 -7.83 -1.20
C ILE A 118 4.37 -8.38 -2.58
N LEU A 119 5.65 -8.42 -2.90
CA LEU A 119 6.16 -8.96 -4.16
C LEU A 119 5.72 -10.42 -4.35
N SER A 120 5.93 -11.26 -3.33
CA SER A 120 5.50 -12.66 -3.34
C SER A 120 3.99 -12.81 -3.57
N SER A 121 3.17 -12.02 -2.86
CA SER A 121 1.70 -12.03 -3.04
C SER A 121 1.30 -11.62 -4.46
N ASN A 122 1.95 -10.59 -5.03
CA ASN A 122 1.63 -10.09 -6.37
C ASN A 122 2.05 -11.06 -7.49
N ILE A 123 3.15 -11.79 -7.30
CA ILE A 123 3.55 -12.87 -8.21
C ILE A 123 2.44 -13.92 -8.28
N TRP A 124 1.91 -14.37 -7.14
CA TRP A 124 0.83 -15.36 -7.12
C TRP A 124 -0.51 -14.82 -7.66
N ASN A 125 -0.80 -13.54 -7.43
CA ASN A 125 -1.97 -12.89 -8.05
C ASN A 125 -1.86 -12.90 -9.58
N LEU A 126 -0.71 -12.55 -10.14
CA LEU A 126 -0.49 -12.55 -11.59
C LEU A 126 -0.53 -13.98 -12.17
N HIS A 127 0.02 -14.97 -11.46
CA HIS A 127 -0.10 -16.38 -11.83
C HIS A 127 -1.57 -16.84 -11.84
N THR A 128 -2.36 -16.46 -10.83
CA THR A 128 -3.80 -16.78 -10.76
C THR A 128 -4.58 -16.15 -11.91
N LEU A 129 -4.25 -14.92 -12.30
CA LEU A 129 -4.83 -14.28 -13.49
C LEU A 129 -4.44 -15.02 -14.78
N ALA A 130 -3.22 -15.55 -14.86
CA ALA A 130 -2.77 -16.38 -15.98
C ALA A 130 -3.52 -17.72 -16.04
N ASP A 131 -3.68 -18.39 -14.90
CA ASP A 131 -4.39 -19.67 -14.80
C ASP A 131 -5.85 -19.54 -15.24
N LYS A 132 -6.51 -18.45 -14.84
CA LYS A 132 -7.86 -18.09 -15.30
C LYS A 132 -7.93 -17.58 -16.75
N ASN A 133 -6.82 -17.59 -17.48
CA ASN A 133 -6.70 -17.02 -18.81
C ASN A 133 -7.28 -15.59 -18.90
N LEU A 134 -6.95 -14.71 -17.96
CA LEU A 134 -7.41 -13.30 -17.97
C LEU A 134 -6.38 -12.32 -18.53
N ILE A 135 -5.12 -12.71 -18.67
CA ILE A 135 -4.03 -11.87 -19.20
C ILE A 135 -3.48 -12.38 -20.54
N PRO A 136 -2.91 -11.50 -21.38
CA PRO A 136 -2.14 -11.93 -22.56
C PRO A 136 -0.93 -12.77 -22.15
N GLY A 137 -0.48 -13.69 -23.01
CA GLY A 137 0.67 -14.54 -22.70
C GLY A 137 0.45 -15.53 -21.54
N ALA A 138 -0.81 -15.78 -21.12
CA ALA A 138 -1.17 -16.67 -20.02
C ALA A 138 -0.47 -18.04 -20.04
N ARG A 139 -0.17 -18.57 -21.24
CA ARG A 139 0.56 -19.84 -21.42
C ARG A 139 1.96 -19.84 -20.80
N PHE A 140 2.63 -18.68 -20.75
CA PHE A 140 3.95 -18.53 -20.14
C PHE A 140 3.82 -18.32 -18.62
N PHE A 141 2.93 -17.41 -18.22
CA PHE A 141 2.74 -17.03 -16.81
C PHE A 141 2.10 -18.10 -15.94
N LYS A 142 1.40 -19.09 -16.52
CA LYS A 142 0.85 -20.22 -15.76
C LYS A 142 1.90 -21.30 -15.42
N LYS A 143 3.07 -21.29 -16.06
CA LYS A 143 4.10 -22.33 -15.87
C LYS A 143 4.75 -22.18 -14.49
N ILE A 144 4.82 -23.31 -13.78
CA ILE A 144 5.57 -23.48 -12.54
C ILE A 144 6.78 -24.36 -12.80
N ASN A 145 7.90 -24.11 -12.12
CA ASN A 145 9.09 -24.97 -12.20
C ASN A 145 8.99 -26.16 -11.22
N GLU A 146 10.06 -26.98 -11.17
CA GLU A 146 10.17 -28.13 -10.26
C GLU A 146 10.13 -27.76 -8.77
N PHE A 147 10.44 -26.50 -8.42
CA PHE A 147 10.42 -25.97 -7.06
C PHE A 147 9.11 -25.24 -6.72
N ASN A 148 8.04 -25.44 -7.50
CA ASN A 148 6.74 -24.76 -7.33
C ASN A 148 6.79 -23.22 -7.41
N ALA A 149 7.75 -22.67 -8.17
CA ALA A 149 7.88 -21.23 -8.38
C ALA A 149 7.44 -20.83 -9.82
N PRO A 150 6.59 -19.81 -9.96
CA PRO A 150 6.18 -19.29 -11.28
C PRO A 150 7.23 -18.31 -11.84
N ILE A 151 8.35 -18.85 -12.36
CA ILE A 151 9.53 -18.08 -12.79
C ILE A 151 9.18 -16.92 -13.74
N TRP A 152 8.35 -17.16 -14.76
CA TRP A 152 8.00 -16.11 -15.73
C TRP A 152 7.23 -14.96 -15.10
N THR A 153 6.43 -15.27 -14.09
CA THR A 153 5.67 -14.29 -13.32
C THR A 153 6.57 -13.48 -12.41
N ILE A 154 7.59 -14.13 -11.81
CA ILE A 154 8.67 -13.45 -11.06
C ILE A 154 9.42 -12.48 -11.97
N VAL A 155 9.87 -12.94 -13.14
CA VAL A 155 10.61 -12.09 -14.09
C VAL A 155 9.77 -10.89 -14.53
N ALA A 156 8.49 -11.09 -14.85
CA ALA A 156 7.62 -9.97 -15.21
C ALA A 156 7.41 -8.98 -14.06
N ALA A 157 7.21 -9.47 -12.83
CA ALA A 157 7.08 -8.60 -11.66
C ALA A 157 8.34 -7.74 -11.46
N VAL A 158 9.53 -8.35 -11.50
CA VAL A 158 10.81 -7.64 -11.37
C VAL A 158 11.01 -6.61 -12.49
N CYS A 159 10.69 -6.96 -13.74
CA CYS A 159 10.78 -6.01 -14.85
C CYS A 159 9.84 -4.80 -14.66
N ILE A 160 8.62 -5.03 -14.17
CA ILE A 160 7.67 -3.96 -13.87
C ILE A 160 8.23 -3.07 -12.74
N GLU A 161 8.75 -3.65 -11.66
CA GLU A 161 9.33 -2.89 -10.55
C GLU A 161 10.54 -2.07 -10.98
N ILE A 162 11.47 -2.63 -11.76
CA ILE A 162 12.61 -1.89 -12.31
C ILE A 162 12.13 -0.75 -13.21
N ALA A 163 11.12 -0.97 -14.05
CA ALA A 163 10.55 0.08 -14.89
C ALA A 163 9.94 1.22 -14.06
N TYR A 164 9.27 0.91 -12.95
CA TYR A 164 8.78 1.91 -12.00
C TYR A 164 9.94 2.67 -11.34
N LEU A 165 10.98 1.98 -10.88
CA LEU A 165 12.15 2.62 -10.26
C LEU A 165 12.84 3.58 -11.22
N ILE A 166 13.07 3.17 -12.48
CA ILE A 166 13.68 4.01 -13.50
C ILE A 166 12.75 5.19 -13.84
N GLY A 167 11.48 4.91 -14.11
CA GLY A 167 10.51 5.92 -14.53
C GLY A 167 10.15 6.96 -13.46
N THR A 168 10.42 6.66 -12.19
CA THR A 168 10.20 7.57 -11.05
C THR A 168 11.50 8.12 -10.45
N GLU A 169 12.65 7.80 -11.06
CA GLU A 169 13.99 8.14 -10.52
C GLU A 169 14.18 7.66 -9.07
N ALA A 170 13.53 6.55 -8.71
CA ALA A 170 13.45 6.02 -7.35
C ALA A 170 12.96 7.04 -6.30
N ASN A 171 12.16 8.04 -6.70
CA ASN A 171 11.58 9.01 -5.78
C ASN A 171 10.52 8.35 -4.91
N ILE A 172 10.86 8.16 -3.63
CA ILE A 172 10.02 7.47 -2.64
C ILE A 172 8.63 8.13 -2.53
N TYR A 173 8.54 9.46 -2.54
CA TYR A 173 7.26 10.15 -2.42
C TYR A 173 6.35 9.89 -3.62
N ILE A 174 6.90 9.90 -4.83
CA ILE A 174 6.14 9.58 -6.06
C ILE A 174 5.63 8.14 -6.00
N LEU A 175 6.51 7.19 -5.63
CA LEU A 175 6.16 5.77 -5.52
C LEU A 175 5.07 5.50 -4.47
N GLN A 176 5.16 6.15 -3.30
CA GLN A 176 4.15 6.04 -2.24
C GLN A 176 2.78 6.53 -2.71
N ARG A 177 2.73 7.65 -3.46
CA ARG A 177 1.49 8.21 -4.00
C ARG A 177 0.87 7.35 -5.09
N ILE A 178 1.69 6.79 -5.99
CA ILE A 178 1.23 5.81 -6.98
C ILE A 178 0.59 4.61 -6.26
N SER A 179 1.29 4.06 -5.27
CA SER A 179 0.80 2.91 -4.50
C SER A 179 -0.49 3.21 -3.74
N ALA A 180 -0.56 4.35 -3.03
CA ALA A 180 -1.77 4.78 -2.33
C ALA A 180 -2.96 4.91 -3.29
N SER A 181 -2.74 5.50 -4.47
CA SER A 181 -3.77 5.67 -5.50
C SER A 181 -4.29 4.33 -6.02
N ALA A 182 -3.36 3.39 -6.29
CA ALA A 182 -3.70 2.04 -6.72
C ALA A 182 -4.56 1.32 -5.68
N ASN A 183 -4.18 1.40 -4.40
CA ASN A 183 -4.89 0.77 -3.30
C ASN A 183 -6.27 1.38 -3.08
N ILE A 184 -6.41 2.71 -3.09
CA ILE A 184 -7.70 3.39 -2.96
C ILE A 184 -8.66 2.96 -4.08
N LEU A 185 -8.18 2.86 -5.31
CA LEU A 185 -9.01 2.40 -6.42
C LEU A 185 -9.37 0.92 -6.30
N ALA A 186 -8.43 0.06 -5.91
CA ALA A 186 -8.72 -1.35 -5.66
C ALA A 186 -9.77 -1.54 -4.55
N TYR A 187 -9.63 -0.81 -3.43
CA TYR A 187 -10.61 -0.79 -2.35
C TYR A 187 -11.95 -0.23 -2.81
N SER A 188 -11.96 0.80 -3.66
CA SER A 188 -13.20 1.37 -4.21
C SER A 188 -13.95 0.36 -5.06
N VAL A 189 -13.25 -0.37 -5.94
CA VAL A 189 -13.87 -1.44 -6.76
C VAL A 189 -14.40 -2.57 -5.86
N GLY A 190 -13.62 -2.98 -4.86
CA GLY A 190 -14.04 -3.97 -3.87
C GLY A 190 -15.30 -3.54 -3.09
N THR A 191 -15.34 -2.29 -2.64
CA THR A 191 -16.48 -1.71 -1.94
C THR A 191 -17.72 -1.62 -2.83
N LEU A 192 -17.59 -1.22 -4.09
CA LEU A 192 -18.72 -1.20 -5.04
C LEU A 192 -19.30 -2.60 -5.26
N ALA A 193 -18.44 -3.61 -5.38
CA ALA A 193 -18.87 -5.00 -5.46
C ALA A 193 -19.57 -5.45 -4.17
N PHE A 194 -19.02 -5.08 -3.00
CA PHE A 194 -19.61 -5.40 -1.71
C PHE A 194 -20.97 -4.74 -1.49
N VAL A 195 -21.16 -3.48 -1.89
CA VAL A 195 -22.45 -2.77 -1.85
C VAL A 195 -23.51 -3.50 -2.68
N ARG A 196 -23.13 -4.04 -3.84
CA ARG A 196 -24.07 -4.82 -4.66
C ARG A 196 -24.48 -6.11 -3.96
N ILE A 197 -23.55 -6.80 -3.30
CA ILE A 197 -23.80 -8.05 -2.58
C ILE A 197 -24.60 -7.79 -1.28
N SER A 198 -24.30 -6.71 -0.56
CA SER A 198 -24.89 -6.41 0.75
C SER A 198 -26.38 -6.06 0.70
N ARG A 199 -26.93 -5.73 -0.49
CA ARG A 199 -28.37 -5.52 -0.68
C ARG A 199 -29.21 -6.70 -0.20
N ASN A 200 -28.68 -7.92 -0.33
CA ASN A 200 -29.34 -9.16 0.06
C ASN A 200 -28.89 -9.69 1.44
N LEU A 201 -28.06 -8.94 2.16
CA LEU A 201 -27.55 -9.31 3.48
C LEU A 201 -28.33 -8.59 4.61
N PRO A 202 -28.12 -8.99 5.88
CA PRO A 202 -28.73 -8.30 7.03
C PRO A 202 -28.34 -6.81 7.13
N SER A 203 -29.05 -6.08 7.99
CA SER A 203 -28.89 -4.63 8.11
C SER A 203 -27.49 -4.20 8.56
N ALA A 204 -26.79 -5.02 9.33
CA ALA A 204 -25.44 -4.71 9.80
C ALA A 204 -24.44 -4.58 8.62
N GLU A 205 -24.50 -5.51 7.68
CA GLU A 205 -23.64 -5.56 6.49
C GLU A 205 -23.95 -4.42 5.53
N LYS A 206 -25.22 -3.99 5.46
CA LYS A 206 -25.63 -2.80 4.72
C LYS A 206 -25.03 -1.52 5.32
N ILE A 207 -25.03 -1.40 6.64
CA ILE A 207 -24.38 -0.28 7.35
C ILE A 207 -22.87 -0.31 7.09
N THR A 208 -22.22 -1.47 7.18
CA THR A 208 -20.79 -1.60 6.85
C THR A 208 -20.50 -1.20 5.41
N ALA A 209 -21.33 -1.62 4.45
CA ALA A 209 -21.17 -1.24 3.04
C ALA A 209 -21.36 0.27 2.81
N PHE A 210 -22.31 0.89 3.52
CA PHE A 210 -22.52 2.34 3.47
C PHE A 210 -21.31 3.11 4.04
N LEU A 211 -20.83 2.72 5.22
CA LEU A 211 -19.66 3.33 5.85
C LEU A 211 -18.41 3.17 4.98
N ALA A 212 -18.17 1.96 4.45
CA ALA A 212 -17.07 1.70 3.54
C ALA A 212 -17.15 2.58 2.27
N SER A 213 -18.36 2.78 1.74
CA SER A 213 -18.58 3.66 0.58
C SER A 213 -18.24 5.11 0.89
N LEU A 214 -18.68 5.61 2.05
CA LEU A 214 -18.35 6.96 2.51
C LEU A 214 -16.83 7.14 2.65
N THR A 215 -16.14 6.17 3.24
CA THR A 215 -14.68 6.18 3.39
C THR A 215 -13.97 6.16 2.03
N CYS A 216 -14.39 5.29 1.10
CA CYS A 216 -13.80 5.25 -0.25
C CYS A 216 -14.03 6.58 -1.00
N ILE A 217 -15.20 7.20 -0.89
CA ILE A 217 -15.47 8.51 -1.49
C ILE A 217 -14.53 9.57 -0.92
N ALA A 218 -14.35 9.60 0.40
CA ALA A 218 -13.42 10.54 1.06
C ALA A 218 -11.97 10.31 0.61
N LEU A 219 -11.53 9.06 0.50
CA LEU A 219 -10.17 8.72 0.04
C LEU A 219 -9.95 9.08 -1.44
N VAL A 220 -10.97 8.87 -2.29
CA VAL A 220 -10.92 9.30 -3.70
C VAL A 220 -10.85 10.82 -3.78
N TYR A 221 -11.62 11.55 -2.98
CA TYR A 221 -11.53 13.00 -2.90
C TYR A 221 -10.12 13.46 -2.47
N SER A 222 -9.51 12.79 -1.49
CA SER A 222 -8.15 13.07 -1.04
C SER A 222 -7.10 12.92 -2.12
N ILE A 223 -7.22 11.93 -3.00
CA ILE A 223 -6.37 11.79 -4.19
C ILE A 223 -6.45 13.04 -5.07
N PHE A 224 -7.68 13.51 -5.37
CA PHE A 224 -7.85 14.71 -6.19
C PHE A 224 -7.29 15.96 -5.50
N ALA A 225 -7.53 16.12 -4.19
CA ALA A 225 -7.00 17.23 -3.42
C ALA A 225 -5.46 17.23 -3.38
N GLU A 226 -4.84 16.06 -3.23
CA GLU A 226 -3.38 15.91 -3.28
C GLU A 226 -2.82 16.22 -4.67
N GLY A 227 -3.47 15.73 -5.74
CA GLY A 227 -3.08 16.02 -7.12
C GLY A 227 -3.07 17.52 -7.45
N ILE A 228 -4.06 18.26 -6.96
CA ILE A 228 -4.13 19.73 -7.09
C ILE A 228 -3.02 20.42 -6.28
N SER A 229 -2.75 19.91 -5.07
CA SER A 229 -1.84 20.58 -4.13
C SER A 229 -0.36 20.35 -4.45
N PHE A 230 0.00 19.21 -5.04
CA PHE A 230 1.40 18.82 -5.21
C PHE A 230 1.80 18.47 -6.64
N SER A 231 1.10 17.55 -7.32
CA SER A 231 1.32 17.20 -8.73
C SER A 231 0.37 16.10 -9.19
N PHE A 232 -0.07 16.17 -10.45
CA PHE A 232 -0.84 15.09 -11.09
C PHE A 232 0.02 13.98 -11.72
N LEU A 233 1.34 14.14 -11.76
CA LEU A 233 2.25 13.19 -12.44
C LEU A 233 2.13 11.73 -11.94
N PRO A 234 2.10 11.45 -10.62
CA PRO A 234 1.95 10.07 -10.12
C PRO A 234 0.67 9.39 -10.64
N TYR A 235 -0.42 10.16 -10.70
CA TYR A 235 -1.73 9.70 -11.14
C TYR A 235 -1.78 9.45 -12.64
N LEU A 236 -1.06 10.25 -13.43
CA LEU A 236 -0.95 10.04 -14.87
C LEU A 236 -0.22 8.73 -15.19
N ILE A 237 0.91 8.47 -14.52
CA ILE A 237 1.68 7.21 -14.66
C ILE A 237 0.76 6.02 -14.34
N TYR A 238 0.06 6.10 -13.21
CA TYR A 238 -0.87 5.05 -12.81
C TYR A 238 -2.05 4.89 -13.81
N ALA A 239 -2.65 6.00 -14.26
CA ALA A 239 -3.77 5.97 -15.19
C ALA A 239 -3.39 5.34 -16.54
N LEU A 240 -2.19 5.63 -17.06
CA LEU A 240 -1.68 5.01 -18.29
C LEU A 240 -1.57 3.49 -18.15
N LEU A 241 -1.08 3.01 -17.02
CA LEU A 241 -0.97 1.57 -16.76
C LEU A 241 -2.33 0.89 -16.58
N LEU A 242 -3.27 1.58 -15.92
CA LEU A 242 -4.64 1.10 -15.81
C LEU A 242 -5.31 1.01 -17.19
N LEU A 243 -5.16 2.03 -18.03
CA LEU A 243 -5.68 2.05 -19.39
C LEU A 243 -5.05 0.96 -20.25
N ALA A 244 -3.73 0.74 -20.13
CA ALA A 244 -3.05 -0.37 -20.79
C ALA A 244 -3.62 -1.72 -20.34
N GLY A 245 -3.85 -1.92 -19.04
CA GLY A 245 -4.48 -3.14 -18.50
C GLY A 245 -5.89 -3.37 -19.04
N ILE A 246 -6.72 -2.32 -19.07
CA ILE A 246 -8.08 -2.37 -19.64
C ILE A 246 -8.04 -2.69 -21.14
N ALA A 247 -7.15 -2.04 -21.89
CA ALA A 247 -6.97 -2.28 -23.33
C ALA A 247 -6.54 -3.74 -23.60
N LEU A 248 -5.57 -4.25 -22.85
CA LEU A 248 -5.13 -5.65 -22.96
C LEU A 248 -6.26 -6.64 -22.66
N HIS A 249 -7.09 -6.36 -21.65
CA HIS A 249 -8.27 -7.18 -21.35
C HIS A 249 -9.32 -7.12 -22.47
N GLY A 250 -9.58 -5.92 -23.01
CA GLY A 250 -10.51 -5.70 -24.11
C GLY A 250 -10.09 -6.44 -25.40
N LEU A 251 -8.81 -6.33 -25.78
CA LEU A 251 -8.24 -7.01 -26.96
C LEU A 251 -8.34 -8.53 -26.85
N LYS A 252 -8.25 -9.09 -25.64
CA LYS A 252 -8.39 -10.53 -25.41
C LYS A 252 -9.85 -10.99 -25.49
N ARG A 253 -10.78 -10.21 -24.95
CA ARG A 253 -12.21 -10.56 -24.91
C ARG A 253 -12.90 -10.38 -26.27
N TYR A 254 -12.43 -9.44 -27.07
CA TYR A 254 -12.90 -9.17 -28.41
C TYR A 254 -11.71 -9.27 -29.37
N PRO A 255 -11.31 -10.49 -29.77
CA PRO A 255 -10.26 -10.63 -30.77
C PRO A 255 -10.79 -10.10 -32.10
N LEU A 256 -10.59 -8.80 -32.35
CA LEU A 256 -10.81 -8.17 -33.66
C LEU A 256 -9.91 -8.78 -34.75
N PHE A 257 -8.99 -9.67 -34.37
CA PHE A 257 -8.07 -10.40 -35.24
C PHE A 257 -7.89 -11.88 -34.81
N SER A 258 -8.96 -12.62 -34.53
CA SER A 258 -8.87 -14.09 -34.58
C SER A 258 -9.16 -14.60 -36.01
N ARG A 259 -8.11 -14.60 -36.83
CA ARG A 259 -7.94 -15.59 -37.90
C ARG A 259 -7.03 -16.69 -37.39
#